data_AF-A0A9N9HPU7-F1
#
_entry.id   AF-A0A9N9HPU7-F1
#
_cell.length_a   1.000
_cell.length_b   1.000
_cell.length_c   1.000
_cell.angle_alpha   90.00
_cell.angle_beta   90.00
_cell.angle_gamma   90.00
#
_symmetry.space_group_name_H-M   'P 1'
#
loop_
_entity.id
_entity.type
_entity.pdbx_description
1 polymer ?
#
loop_
_entity_poly.entity_id
_entity_poly.type
_entity_poly.pdbx_seq_one_letter_code
_entity_poly.pdbx_strand_id
1 'polypeptide(L)'
;MSILSVGENKKVLECEFHGKPIVLKCTDLSKKPNCLDELLNKVEMYRVLAKLQGVYIPELLFYGDLANGMSFIMGLSIVGTTLYHHKIDKRQKKRALRVLDKIHDYKILHNDIREENILVDEKGYVYLTDFGMSIRNDDK
;
A
#
# COMPACT_ATOMS: atom_id res chain seq x y z
N MET A 1 18.81 -2.54 7.12
CA MET A 1 17.99 -1.67 6.26
C MET A 1 18.39 -1.92 4.81
N SER A 2 17.44 -2.32 3.98
CA SER A 2 17.62 -2.65 2.55
C SER A 2 16.76 -1.72 1.71
N ILE A 3 17.25 -1.34 0.52
CA ILE A 3 16.46 -0.55 -0.43
C ILE A 3 15.65 -1.52 -1.30
N LEU A 4 14.33 -1.40 -1.26
CA LEU A 4 13.42 -2.22 -2.08
C LEU A 4 13.13 -1.56 -3.44
N SER A 5 13.02 -0.23 -3.48
CA SER A 5 12.78 0.52 -4.72
C SER A 5 13.20 1.98 -4.58
N VAL A 6 13.67 2.58 -5.68
CA VAL A 6 14.03 4.00 -5.78
C VAL A 6 13.38 4.57 -7.03
N GLY A 7 12.50 5.55 -6.84
CA GLY A 7 12.01 6.45 -7.87
C GLY A 7 12.58 7.87 -7.69
N GLU A 8 12.21 8.76 -8.60
CA GLU A 8 12.71 10.15 -8.65
C GLU A 8 12.48 10.91 -7.33
N ASN A 9 11.29 10.74 -6.74
CA ASN A 9 10.89 11.39 -5.49
C ASN A 9 10.40 10.40 -4.42
N LYS A 10 10.36 9.10 -4.69
CA LYS A 10 9.88 8.07 -3.76
C LYS A 10 10.98 7.04 -3.50
N LYS A 11 11.14 6.63 -2.24
CA LYS A 11 12.02 5.54 -1.83
C LYS A 11 11.21 4.55 -1.01
N VAL A 12 11.37 3.27 -1.31
CA VAL A 12 10.77 2.17 -0.56
C VAL A 12 11.90 1.37 0.06
N LEU A 13 11.84 1.21 1.36
CA LEU A 13 12.90 0.68 2.20
C LEU A 13 12.32 -0.44 3.05
N GLU A 14 13.11 -1.47 3.28
CA GLU A 14 12.86 -2.45 4.33
C GLU A 14 13.72 -2.07 5.54
N CYS A 15 13.08 -1.89 6.69
CA CYS A 15 13.76 -1.56 7.93
C CYS A 15 13.09 -2.23 9.13
N GLU A 16 13.69 -2.08 10.30
CA GLU A 16 13.14 -2.59 11.55
C GLU A 16 12.42 -1.48 12.32
N PHE A 17 11.26 -1.79 12.89
CA PHE A 17 10.50 -0.92 13.77
C PHE A 17 9.95 -1.74 14.94
N HIS A 18 10.34 -1.38 16.17
CA HIS A 18 10.05 -2.15 17.39
C HIS A 18 10.37 -3.66 17.28
N GLY A 19 11.54 -4.01 16.73
CA GLY A 19 11.96 -5.41 16.60
C GLY A 19 11.27 -6.19 15.48
N LYS A 20 10.46 -5.53 14.63
CA LYS A 20 9.75 -6.16 13.52
C LYS A 20 10.15 -5.56 12.17
N PRO A 21 10.30 -6.37 11.11
CA PRO A 21 10.54 -5.87 9.76
C PRO A 21 9.30 -5.16 9.20
N ILE A 22 9.52 -4.02 8.57
CA ILE A 22 8.49 -3.17 7.97
C ILE A 22 8.93 -2.68 6.58
N VAL A 23 7.94 -2.26 5.79
CA VAL A 23 8.16 -1.48 4.57
C VAL A 23 7.95 -0.01 4.91
N LEU A 24 9.02 0.77 4.81
CA LEU A 24 9.01 2.22 4.95
C LEU A 24 8.97 2.87 3.56
N LYS A 25 7.87 3.57 3.27
CA LYS A 25 7.71 4.40 2.07
C LYS A 25 8.02 5.85 2.44
N CYS A 26 9.04 6.43 1.82
CA CYS A 26 9.41 7.84 1.97
C CYS A 26 9.19 8.58 0.65
N THR A 27 8.52 9.73 0.69
CA THR A 27 8.29 10.59 -0.47
C THR A 27 8.85 11.97 -0.21
N ASP A 28 9.74 12.43 -1.07
CA ASP A 28 10.28 13.80 -1.07
C ASP A 28 9.26 14.74 -1.71
N LEU A 29 8.62 15.57 -0.87
CA LEU A 29 7.59 16.52 -1.29
C LEU A 29 8.19 17.77 -1.91
N SER A 30 9.47 18.09 -1.63
CA SER A 30 10.14 19.23 -2.25
C SER A 30 10.28 19.08 -3.77
N LYS A 31 10.41 17.82 -4.24
CA LYS A 31 10.51 17.47 -5.66
C LYS A 31 9.16 17.32 -6.35
N LYS A 32 8.10 16.99 -5.61
CA LYS A 32 6.76 16.77 -6.15
C LYS A 32 5.67 17.13 -5.13
N PRO A 33 5.43 18.43 -4.89
CA PRO A 33 4.50 18.86 -3.84
C PRO A 33 3.05 18.42 -4.11
N ASN A 34 2.67 18.33 -5.39
CA ASN A 34 1.31 17.99 -5.82
C ASN A 34 0.90 16.53 -5.52
N CYS A 35 1.80 15.68 -5.01
CA CYS A 35 1.46 14.29 -4.65
C CYS A 35 1.01 14.12 -3.20
N LEU A 36 0.94 15.19 -2.39
CA LEU A 36 0.48 15.11 -1.01
C LEU A 36 -0.95 14.57 -0.91
N ASP A 37 -1.85 14.97 -1.79
CA ASP A 37 -3.25 14.49 -1.78
C ASP A 37 -3.33 12.98 -2.00
N GLU A 38 -2.53 12.42 -2.92
CA GLU A 38 -2.45 10.96 -3.13
C GLU A 38 -1.92 10.22 -1.88
N LEU A 39 -0.96 10.82 -1.17
CA LEU A 39 -0.39 10.24 0.05
C LEU A 39 -1.39 10.27 1.21
N LEU A 40 -2.09 11.38 1.38
CA LEU A 40 -3.14 11.52 2.39
C LEU A 40 -4.33 10.62 2.08
N ASN A 41 -4.74 10.52 0.82
CA ASN A 41 -5.77 9.60 0.39
C ASN A 41 -5.39 8.14 0.71
N LYS A 42 -4.13 7.76 0.46
CA LYS A 42 -3.62 6.45 0.84
C LYS A 42 -3.76 6.21 2.35
N VAL A 43 -3.35 7.14 3.21
CA VAL A 43 -3.55 7.01 4.66
C VAL A 43 -5.02 6.81 5.00
N GLU A 44 -5.88 7.64 4.44
CA GLU A 44 -7.31 7.62 4.74
C GLU A 44 -7.96 6.29 4.34
N MET A 45 -7.59 5.73 3.18
CA MET A 45 -8.08 4.41 2.76
C MET A 45 -7.65 3.31 3.73
N TYR A 46 -6.41 3.33 4.22
CA TYR A 46 -5.97 2.39 5.25
C TYR A 46 -6.76 2.56 6.56
N ARG A 47 -7.10 3.79 6.96
CA ARG A 47 -7.93 4.05 8.14
C ARG A 47 -9.35 3.52 7.98
N VAL A 48 -10.00 3.77 6.85
CA VAL A 48 -11.35 3.27 6.55
C VAL A 48 -11.37 1.73 6.47
N LEU A 49 -10.34 1.14 5.87
CA LEU A 49 -10.19 -0.30 5.68
C LEU A 49 -9.49 -1.00 6.86
N ALA A 50 -9.52 -0.42 8.07
CA ALA A 50 -8.80 -0.95 9.24
C ALA A 50 -9.10 -2.44 9.51
N LYS A 51 -10.34 -2.91 9.30
CA LYS A 51 -10.71 -4.32 9.50
C LYS A 51 -10.14 -5.29 8.45
N LEU A 52 -9.62 -4.78 7.33
CA LEU A 52 -9.02 -5.58 6.26
C LEU A 52 -7.48 -5.66 6.37
N GLN A 53 -6.88 -4.84 7.24
CA GLN A 53 -5.44 -4.84 7.47
C GLN A 53 -4.98 -6.19 8.05
N GLY A 54 -3.82 -6.65 7.61
CA GLY A 54 -3.24 -7.94 8.00
C GLY A 54 -3.93 -9.16 7.36
N VAL A 55 -5.02 -8.97 6.62
CA VAL A 55 -5.78 -10.06 5.96
C VAL A 55 -5.84 -9.88 4.44
N TYR A 56 -6.10 -8.67 3.97
CA TYR A 56 -6.29 -8.34 2.55
C TYR A 56 -5.49 -7.13 2.09
N ILE A 57 -5.05 -6.29 3.03
CA ILE A 57 -4.12 -5.18 2.79
C ILE A 57 -3.04 -5.20 3.89
N PRO A 58 -1.85 -4.63 3.67
CA PRO A 58 -0.85 -4.48 4.72
C PRO A 58 -1.38 -3.72 5.95
N GLU A 59 -0.72 -3.86 7.09
CA GLU A 59 -1.04 -3.07 8.28
C GLU A 59 -0.36 -1.70 8.18
N LEU A 60 -1.09 -0.63 8.47
CA LEU A 60 -0.54 0.72 8.63
C LEU A 60 -0.03 0.87 10.07
N LEU A 61 1.29 1.00 10.22
CA LEU A 61 1.93 1.07 11.52
C LEU A 61 2.11 2.52 11.98
N PHE A 62 2.52 3.39 11.06
CA PHE A 62 2.65 4.83 11.31
C PHE A 62 2.68 5.61 9.99
N TYR A 63 2.44 6.90 10.07
CA TYR A 63 2.68 7.87 9.00
C TYR A 63 2.97 9.24 9.61
N GLY A 64 3.56 10.14 8.83
CA GLY A 64 3.82 11.51 9.24
C GLY A 64 4.65 12.27 8.23
N ASP A 65 4.84 13.56 8.46
CA ASP A 65 5.83 14.34 7.73
C ASP A 65 7.16 14.44 8.50
N LEU A 66 8.22 14.67 7.75
CA LEU A 66 9.56 14.92 8.24
C LEU A 66 10.09 16.25 7.70
N ALA A 67 11.02 16.83 8.46
CA ALA A 67 11.75 18.03 8.08
C ALA A 67 10.80 19.18 7.67
N ASN A 68 9.82 19.46 8.54
CA ASN A 68 8.83 20.54 8.37
C ASN A 68 8.05 20.42 7.05
N GLY A 69 7.49 19.24 6.76
CA GLY A 69 6.71 19.00 5.54
C GLY A 69 7.52 18.75 4.26
N MET A 70 8.86 18.68 4.30
CA MET A 70 9.66 18.39 3.10
C MET A 70 9.58 16.93 2.65
N SER A 71 9.21 16.00 3.54
CA SER A 71 9.04 14.60 3.18
C SER A 71 7.87 13.97 3.91
N PHE A 72 7.20 13.02 3.27
CA PHE A 72 6.13 12.23 3.85
C PHE A 72 6.60 10.78 4.02
N ILE A 73 6.34 10.20 5.19
CA ILE A 73 6.70 8.81 5.52
C ILE A 73 5.47 7.99 5.88
N MET A 74 5.50 6.71 5.52
CA MET A 74 4.49 5.72 5.88
C MET A 74 5.17 4.37 6.14
N GLY A 75 4.94 3.80 7.32
CA GLY A 75 5.40 2.46 7.70
C GLY A 75 4.28 1.45 7.58
N LEU A 76 4.52 0.38 6.84
CA LEU A 76 3.58 -0.72 6.61
C LEU A 76 4.16 -2.06 7.07
N SER A 77 3.32 -3.02 7.45
CA SER A 77 3.80 -4.39 7.63
C SER A 77 4.36 -4.96 6.31
N ILE A 78 5.40 -5.79 6.41
CA ILE A 78 5.96 -6.46 5.25
C ILE A 78 5.03 -7.59 4.80
N VAL A 79 4.78 -7.68 3.49
CA VAL A 79 3.94 -8.73 2.89
C VAL A 79 4.62 -9.24 1.65
N GLY A 80 5.25 -10.41 1.78
CA GLY A 80 5.81 -11.19 0.67
C GLY A 80 6.49 -10.34 -0.42
N THR A 81 6.12 -10.58 -1.68
CA THR A 81 6.68 -9.87 -2.84
C THR A 81 5.58 -9.44 -3.81
N THR A 82 5.88 -8.44 -4.66
CA THR A 82 4.98 -7.98 -5.72
C THR A 82 4.74 -9.06 -6.76
N LEU A 83 3.51 -9.11 -7.29
CA LEU A 83 3.12 -10.06 -8.34
C LEU A 83 3.93 -9.87 -9.63
N TYR A 84 4.51 -8.69 -9.88
CA TYR A 84 5.42 -8.45 -11.01
C TYR A 84 6.54 -9.52 -11.14
N HIS A 85 6.97 -10.11 -10.02
CA HIS A 85 8.00 -11.16 -10.01
C HIS A 85 7.44 -12.58 -10.15
N HIS A 86 6.12 -12.74 -10.33
CA HIS A 86 5.43 -14.04 -10.29
C HIS A 86 4.53 -14.25 -11.50
N LYS A 87 4.51 -15.47 -12.01
CA LYS A 87 3.45 -15.89 -12.94
C LYS A 87 2.18 -16.18 -12.15
N ILE A 88 1.15 -15.34 -12.31
CA ILE A 88 -0.10 -15.51 -11.58
C ILE A 88 -0.84 -16.81 -11.95
N ASP A 89 -1.24 -17.58 -10.95
CA ASP A 89 -2.05 -18.78 -11.13
C ASP A 89 -3.57 -18.51 -11.02
N LYS A 90 -4.40 -19.51 -11.37
CA LYS A 90 -5.86 -19.38 -11.30
C LYS A 90 -6.39 -19.14 -9.87
N ARG A 91 -5.69 -19.64 -8.84
CA ARG A 91 -6.08 -19.52 -7.44
C ARG A 91 -5.80 -18.10 -6.93
N GLN A 92 -4.65 -17.53 -7.28
CA GLN A 92 -4.27 -16.15 -6.98
C GLN A 92 -5.22 -15.17 -7.66
N LYS A 93 -5.62 -15.40 -8.92
CA LYS A 93 -6.67 -14.60 -9.58
C LYS A 93 -7.98 -14.58 -8.79
N LYS A 94 -8.46 -15.76 -8.37
CA LYS A 94 -9.68 -15.86 -7.54
C LYS A 94 -9.52 -15.15 -6.19
N ARG A 95 -8.34 -15.21 -5.58
CA ARG A 95 -8.03 -14.50 -4.33
C ARG A 95 -8.02 -13.00 -4.52
N ALA A 96 -7.40 -12.49 -5.60
CA ALA A 96 -7.40 -11.07 -5.93
C ALA A 96 -8.82 -10.53 -6.12
N LEU A 97 -9.69 -11.26 -6.83
CA LEU A 97 -11.11 -10.91 -6.95
C LEU A 97 -11.80 -10.85 -5.58
N ARG A 98 -11.55 -11.82 -4.71
CA ARG A 98 -12.12 -11.82 -3.35
C ARG A 98 -11.62 -10.64 -2.50
N VAL A 99 -10.36 -10.26 -2.64
CA VAL A 99 -9.80 -9.06 -1.97
C VAL A 99 -10.52 -7.81 -2.46
N LEU A 100 -10.70 -7.67 -3.78
CA LEU A 100 -11.44 -6.57 -4.38
C LEU A 100 -12.88 -6.53 -3.87
N ASP A 101 -13.60 -7.66 -3.85
CA ASP A 101 -14.95 -7.73 -3.30
C ASP A 101 -15.01 -7.21 -1.86
N LYS A 102 -14.02 -7.58 -1.03
CA LYS A 102 -13.93 -7.13 0.36
C LYS A 102 -13.67 -5.63 0.50
N ILE A 103 -12.93 -5.03 -0.42
CA ILE A 103 -12.73 -3.57 -0.48
C ILE A 103 -14.00 -2.88 -0.99
N HIS A 104 -14.68 -3.47 -1.98
CA HIS A 104 -15.92 -2.95 -2.55
C HIS A 104 -17.08 -2.97 -1.53
N ASP A 105 -17.08 -3.87 -0.55
CA ASP A 105 -18.03 -3.85 0.59
C ASP A 105 -17.98 -2.50 1.36
N TYR A 106 -16.84 -1.80 1.31
CA TYR A 106 -16.65 -0.47 1.91
C TYR A 106 -16.95 0.68 0.94
N LYS A 107 -17.52 0.38 -0.23
CA LYS A 107 -17.80 1.34 -1.31
C LYS A 107 -16.53 2.03 -1.84
N ILE A 108 -15.37 1.39 -1.71
CA ILE A 108 -14.11 1.92 -2.20
C ILE A 108 -13.77 1.25 -3.52
N LEU A 109 -13.41 2.05 -4.53
CA LEU A 109 -12.79 1.58 -5.76
C LEU A 109 -11.29 1.84 -5.70
N HIS A 110 -10.46 0.82 -5.96
CA HIS A 110 -9.01 0.96 -5.83
C HIS A 110 -8.39 1.87 -6.92
N ASN A 111 -8.91 1.78 -8.15
CA ASN A 111 -8.49 2.55 -9.35
C ASN A 111 -7.04 2.39 -9.83
N ASP A 112 -6.22 1.52 -9.24
CA ASP A 112 -4.85 1.29 -9.69
C ASP A 112 -4.44 -0.19 -9.55
N ILE A 113 -5.26 -1.08 -10.12
CA ILE A 113 -5.02 -2.53 -10.09
C ILE A 113 -4.01 -2.92 -11.17
N ARG A 114 -2.76 -3.09 -10.76
CA ARG A 114 -1.63 -3.54 -11.58
C ARG A 114 -0.71 -4.45 -10.76
N GLU A 115 0.18 -5.18 -11.43
CA GLU A 115 1.00 -6.24 -10.81
C GLU A 115 1.91 -5.73 -9.69
N GLU A 116 2.31 -4.46 -9.75
CA GLU A 116 3.14 -3.79 -8.73
C GLU A 116 2.37 -3.50 -7.44
N ASN A 117 1.05 -3.38 -7.52
CA ASN A 117 0.16 -3.07 -6.41
C ASN A 117 -0.53 -4.33 -5.83
N ILE A 118 -0.19 -5.50 -6.36
CA ILE A 118 -0.64 -6.81 -5.87
C ILE A 118 0.53 -7.49 -5.18
N LEU A 119 0.39 -7.79 -3.89
CA LEU A 119 1.39 -8.52 -3.11
C LEU A 119 0.95 -9.96 -2.91
N VAL A 120 1.93 -10.87 -2.90
CA VAL A 120 1.71 -12.30 -2.65
C VAL A 120 2.63 -12.75 -1.53
N ASP A 121 2.05 -13.29 -0.46
CA ASP A 121 2.82 -13.88 0.64
C ASP A 121 3.33 -15.30 0.31
N GLU A 122 4.18 -15.85 1.18
CA GLU A 122 4.77 -17.18 1.00
C GLU A 122 3.71 -18.32 0.96
N LYS A 123 2.50 -18.07 1.46
CA LYS A 123 1.37 -19.00 1.44
C LYS A 123 0.46 -18.78 0.22
N GLY A 124 0.83 -17.86 -0.66
CA GLY A 124 0.12 -17.47 -1.87
C GLY A 124 -1.13 -16.63 -1.62
N TYR A 125 -1.33 -16.09 -0.41
CA TYR A 125 -2.41 -15.13 -0.16
C TYR A 125 -2.09 -13.81 -0.86
N VAL A 126 -3.15 -13.15 -1.32
CA VAL A 126 -3.06 -11.93 -2.11
C VAL A 126 -3.45 -10.76 -1.24
N TYR A 127 -2.68 -9.69 -1.34
CA TYR A 127 -2.95 -8.42 -0.69
C TYR A 127 -2.90 -7.29 -1.73
N LEU A 128 -3.70 -6.25 -1.52
CA LEU A 128 -3.63 -5.03 -2.32
C LEU A 128 -2.93 -3.90 -1.56
N THR A 129 -2.24 -3.05 -2.29
CA THR A 129 -1.56 -1.85 -1.75
C THR A 129 -1.65 -0.70 -2.75
N ASP A 130 -1.20 0.47 -2.31
CA ASP A 130 -1.19 1.71 -3.11
C ASP A 130 -2.57 2.29 -3.44
N PHE A 131 -3.28 2.67 -2.40
CA PHE A 131 -4.61 3.29 -2.48
C PHE A 131 -4.59 4.78 -2.83
N GLY A 132 -3.50 5.31 -3.41
CA GLY A 132 -3.37 6.76 -3.67
C GLY A 132 -4.43 7.31 -4.63
N MET A 133 -4.87 6.49 -5.59
CA MET A 133 -5.88 6.83 -6.60
C MET A 133 -7.30 6.37 -6.25
N SER A 134 -7.46 5.75 -5.07
CA SER A 134 -8.73 5.16 -4.69
C SER A 134 -9.78 6.22 -4.44
N ILE A 135 -11.01 5.90 -4.78
CA ILE A 135 -12.16 6.76 -4.54
C ILE A 135 -13.17 6.02 -3.69
N ARG A 136 -13.76 6.75 -2.76
CA ARG A 136 -14.91 6.28 -2.02
C ARG A 136 -16.15 6.72 -2.76
N ASN A 137 -16.92 5.76 -3.24
CA ASN A 137 -18.21 6.00 -3.85
C ASN A 137 -19.22 6.17 -2.72
N ASP A 138 -19.18 7.33 -2.07
CA ASP A 138 -20.28 7.76 -1.22
C ASP A 138 -21.45 8.00 -2.16
N ASP A 139 -22.41 7.07 -2.14
CA ASP A 139 -23.62 7.18 -2.94
C ASP A 139 -24.27 8.56 -2.68
N LYS A 140 -24.66 9.21 -3.78
CA LYS A 140 -25.39 10.49 -3.87
C LYS A 140 -26.49 10.69 -2.83
#